data_AF-A0A5Q4ZQJ8-F1
#
_entry.id   AF-A0A5Q4ZQJ8-F1
#
_cell.length_a   1.000
_cell.length_b   1.000
_cell.length_c   1.000
_cell.angle_alpha   90.00
_cell.angle_beta   90.00
_cell.angle_gamma   90.00
#
_symmetry.space_group_name_H-M   'P 1'
#
loop_
_entity.id
_entity.type
_entity.pdbx_description
1 polymer ?
#
loop_
_entity_poly.entity_id
_entity_poly.type
_entity_poly.pdbx_seq_one_letter_code
_entity_poly.pdbx_strand_id
1 'polypeptide(L)' 'MLISNQQDFLKAAKDQLGMTWDELATASGINPRALKTYRMPATSKDFRPLPDLARAAVVRLLNVPTKKRKKL' A
#
# COMPACT_ATOMS: atom_id res chain seq x y z
N MET A 1 -11.15 -13.06 -11.42
CA MET A 1 -10.07 -12.27 -10.80
C MET A 1 -10.61 -10.88 -10.58
N LEU A 2 -10.86 -10.50 -9.33
CA LEU A 2 -11.53 -9.24 -9.01
C LEU A 2 -10.66 -8.07 -9.44
N ILE A 3 -11.27 -7.14 -10.17
CA ILE A 3 -10.68 -5.85 -10.52
C ILE A 3 -10.53 -5.08 -9.21
N SER A 4 -9.42 -5.28 -8.50
CA SER A 4 -9.12 -4.58 -7.25
C SER A 4 -8.73 -3.15 -7.58
N ASN A 5 -9.62 -2.20 -7.29
CA ASN A 5 -9.30 -0.78 -7.34
C ASN A 5 -8.06 -0.48 -6.46
N GLN A 6 -7.44 0.68 -6.64
CA GLN A 6 -6.20 1.02 -5.92
C GLN A 6 -6.32 0.95 -4.39
N GLN A 7 -7.51 1.22 -3.85
CA GLN A 7 -7.75 1.16 -2.41
C GLN A 7 -7.68 -0.29 -1.93
N ASP A 8 -8.34 -1.21 -2.63
CA ASP A 8 -8.34 -2.63 -2.28
C ASP A 8 -6.95 -3.24 -2.45
N PHE A 9 -6.22 -2.85 -3.50
CA PHE A 9 -4.82 -3.23 -3.67
C PHE A 9 -3.95 -2.82 -2.47
N LEU A 10 -4.07 -1.56 -2.02
CA LEU A 10 -3.28 -1.06 -0.90
C LEU A 10 -3.69 -1.68 0.44
N LYS A 11 -4.99 -1.96 0.65
CA LYS A 11 -5.49 -2.66 1.85
C LYS A 11 -4.93 -4.08 1.90
N ALA A 12 -5.06 -4.84 0.82
CA ALA A 12 -4.54 -6.19 0.73
C ALA A 12 -3.03 -6.24 0.96
N ALA A 13 -2.27 -5.31 0.37
CA ALA A 13 -0.82 -5.24 0.57
C ALA A 13 -0.45 -4.98 2.04
N LYS A 14 -1.13 -4.01 2.68
CA LYS A 14 -0.94 -3.71 4.10
C LYS A 14 -1.22 -4.92 4.98
N ASP A 15 -2.35 -5.60 4.73
CA ASP A 15 -2.81 -6.72 5.54
C ASP A 15 -1.89 -7.95 5.36
N GLN A 16 -1.45 -8.23 4.13
CA GLN A 16 -0.50 -9.30 3.83
C GLN A 16 0.86 -9.08 4.49
N LEU A 17 1.32 -7.83 4.56
CA LEU A 17 2.59 -7.48 5.21
C LEU A 17 2.46 -7.34 6.74
N GLY A 18 1.25 -7.33 7.29
CA GLY A 18 1.01 -7.13 8.71
C GLY A 18 1.46 -5.76 9.22
N MET A 19 1.39 -4.74 8.38
CA MET A 19 1.89 -3.38 8.66
C MET A 19 0.74 -2.39 8.91
N THR A 20 1.07 -1.25 9.51
CA THR A 20 0.24 -0.05 9.51
C THR A 20 0.36 0.71 8.18
N TRP A 21 -0.49 1.71 7.96
CA TRP A 21 -0.40 2.56 6.78
C TRP A 21 0.90 3.36 6.72
N ASP A 22 1.37 3.88 7.86
CA ASP A 22 2.60 4.68 7.91
C ASP A 22 3.84 3.80 7.71
N GLU A 23 3.82 2.56 8.22
CA GLU A 23 4.87 1.57 7.94
C GLU A 23 4.88 1.16 6.47
N LEU A 24 3.71 0.93 5.86
CA LEU A 24 3.63 0.63 4.42
C LEU A 24 4.18 1.79 3.59
N ALA A 25 3.82 3.04 3.93
CA ALA A 25 4.34 4.23 3.28
C ALA A 25 5.87 4.28 3.36
N THR A 26 6.40 4.14 4.58
CA THR A 26 7.84 4.17 4.86
C THR A 26 8.59 3.05 4.13
N ALA A 27 8.11 1.82 4.22
CA ALA A 27 8.74 0.63 3.62
C ALA A 27 8.70 0.64 2.08
N SER A 28 7.69 1.28 1.48
CA SER A 28 7.58 1.45 0.02
C SER A 28 8.20 2.77 -0.49
N GLY A 29 8.74 3.61 0.39
CA GLY A 29 9.28 4.92 0.02
C GLY A 29 8.21 5.93 -0.47
N ILE A 30 6.93 5.67 -0.19
CA ILE A 30 5.83 6.58 -0.52
C ILE A 30 5.70 7.60 0.62
N ASN A 31 5.54 8.88 0.29
CA ASN A 31 5.25 9.89 1.30
C ASN A 31 3.92 9.55 2.04
N PRO A 32 3.86 9.53 3.39
CA PRO A 32 2.65 9.16 4.12
C PRO A 32 1.41 9.99 3.77
N ARG A 33 1.58 11.29 3.48
CA ARG A 33 0.48 12.17 3.04
C ARG A 33 -0.04 11.78 1.66
N ALA A 34 0.83 11.36 0.76
CA ALA A 34 0.44 10.86 -0.55
C ALA A 34 -0.27 9.50 -0.43
N LEU A 35 0.23 8.59 0.40
CA LEU A 35 -0.44 7.30 0.62
C LEU A 35 -1.87 7.49 1.18
N LYS A 36 -2.09 8.50 2.02
CA LYS A 36 -3.44 8.86 2.51
C LYS A 36 -4.41 9.17 1.38
N THR A 37 -4.00 9.84 0.31
CA THR A 37 -4.89 10.14 -0.83
C THR A 37 -5.05 8.95 -1.77
N TYR A 38 -4.01 8.12 -1.92
CA TYR A 38 -4.07 6.91 -2.75
C TYR A 38 -4.97 5.83 -2.16
N ARG A 39 -5.06 5.72 -0.83
CA ARG A 39 -5.93 4.73 -0.17
C ARG A 39 -7.39 5.17 -0.05
N MET A 40 -7.77 6.33 -0.58
CA MET A 40 -9.15 6.81 -0.57
C MET A 40 -10.00 6.07 -1.59
N PRO A 41 -11.32 5.91 -1.35
CA PRO A 41 -12.24 5.41 -2.37
C PRO A 41 -12.37 6.41 -3.51
N ALA A 42 -12.73 5.93 -4.71
CA ALA A 42 -12.88 6.78 -5.91
C ALA A 42 -13.94 7.89 -5.78
N THR A 43 -14.89 7.74 -4.84
CA THR A 43 -15.93 8.74 -4.54
C THR A 43 -15.45 9.88 -3.64
N SER A 44 -14.24 9.80 -3.08
CA SER A 44 -13.69 10.84 -2.20
C SER A 44 -13.12 12.01 -2.99
N LYS A 45 -13.34 13.25 -2.50
CA LYS A 45 -12.70 14.47 -3.03
C LYS A 45 -11.15 14.43 -2.92
N ASP A 46 -10.64 13.69 -1.95
CA ASP A 46 -9.21 13.54 -1.72
C ASP A 46 -8.60 12.37 -2.49
N PHE A 47 -9.41 11.65 -3.29
CA PHE A 47 -8.91 10.60 -4.15
C PHE A 47 -7.84 11.14 -5.10
N ARG A 48 -6.70 10.47 -5.12
CA ARG A 48 -5.65 10.69 -6.12
C ARG A 48 -5.27 9.34 -6.71
N PRO A 49 -5.10 9.22 -8.03
CA PRO A 49 -4.68 7.98 -8.65
C PRO A 49 -3.31 7.55 -8.11
N LEU A 50 -3.14 6.26 -7.84
CA LEU A 50 -1.85 5.68 -7.44
C LEU A 50 -0.89 5.66 -8.64
N PRO A 51 0.23 6.40 -8.61
CA PRO A 51 1.21 6.38 -9.71
C PRO A 51 1.85 5.00 -9.87
N ASP A 52 2.22 4.64 -11.10
CA ASP A 52 2.82 3.34 -11.42
C ASP A 52 4.10 3.07 -10.63
N LEU A 53 4.93 4.10 -10.41
CA LEU A 53 6.14 3.98 -9.61
C LEU A 53 5.83 3.59 -8.15
N ALA A 54 4.81 4.20 -7.56
CA ALA A 54 4.36 3.91 -6.20
C ALA A 54 3.75 2.50 -6.13
N ARG A 55 2.95 2.11 -7.13
CA ARG A 55 2.43 0.75 -7.25
C ARG A 55 3.56 -0.28 -7.34
N ALA A 56 4.55 -0.04 -8.19
CA ALA A 56 5.71 -0.92 -8.36
C ALA A 56 6.51 -1.08 -7.07
N ALA A 57 6.67 0.00 -6.28
CA ALA A 57 7.34 -0.06 -4.98
C ALA A 57 6.60 -0.98 -3.98
N VAL A 58 5.26 -0.89 -3.92
CA VAL A 58 4.45 -1.79 -3.08
C VAL A 58 4.55 -3.24 -3.55
N VAL A 59 4.50 -3.48 -4.88
CA VAL A 59 4.65 -4.83 -5.44
C VAL A 59 6.02 -5.42 -5.11
N ARG A 60 7.10 -4.63 -5.20
CA ARG A 60 8.45 -5.07 -4.80
C ARG A 60 8.46 -5.49 -3.32
N LEU A 61 7.86 -4.69 -2.45
CA LEU A 61 7.80 -4.99 -1.02
C LEU A 61 7.07 -6.31 -0.72
N LEU A 62 6.00 -6.63 -1.45
CA LEU A 62 5.27 -7.89 -1.32
C LEU A 62 6.08 -9.12 -1.77
N ASN A 63 7.00 -8.94 -2.71
CA ASN A 63 7.83 -10.01 -3.25
C ASN A 63 9.14 -10.22 -2.48
N VAL A 64 9.51 -9.32 -1.57
CA VAL A 64 10.63 -9.56 -0.65
C VAL A 64 10.23 -10.68 0.30
N PRO A 65 11.01 -11.77 0.43
CA PRO A 65 10.74 -12.81 1.42
C PRO A 65 10.74 -12.16 2.81
N THR A 66 9.55 -11.95 3.37
CA THR A 66 9.43 -11.41 4.72
C THR A 66 10.03 -12.45 5.66
N LYS A 67 11.26 -12.20 6.15
CA LYS A 67 11.75 -12.89 7.35
C LYS A 67 10.70 -12.60 8.41
N LYS A 68 9.85 -13.59 8.72
CA LYS A 68 8.81 -13.51 9.75
C LYS A 68 9.41 -12.80 10.96
N ARG A 69 9.04 -11.54 11.19
CA ARG A 69 9.32 -10.88 12.46
C ARG A 69 8.48 -11.66 13.47
N LYS A 70 9.12 -12.63 14.14
CA LYS A 70 8.58 -13.24 15.36
C LYS A 70 8.24 -12.06 16.26
N LYS A 71 6.95 -11.87 16.56
CA LYS A 71 6.54 -11.04 17.70
C LYS A 71 7.27 -11.65 18.91
N LEU A 72 8.21 -10.89 19.46
CA LEU A 72 8.75 -11.10 20.80
C LEU A 72 7.65 -10.79 21.81
#